data_AF-A0A961H0Q0-F1
#
_entry.id   AF-A0A961H0Q0-F1
#
_cell.length_a   1.000
_cell.length_b   1.000
_cell.length_c   1.000
_cell.angle_alpha   90.00
_cell.angle_beta   90.00
_cell.angle_gamma   90.00
#
_symmetry.space_group_name_H-M   'P 1'
#
loop_
_entity.id
_entity.type
_entity.pdbx_description
1 polymer ?
#
loop_
_entity_poly.entity_id
_entity_poly.type
_entity_poly.pdbx_seq_one_letter_code
_entity_poly.pdbx_strand_id
1 'polypeptide(L)'
;MNLLPLSFDVTGLLDLSPYLTKGSDTGNGVTLMIGDMYSWGLLGGGPLLILAALMLVKIMYARVKFFALEYGNGGFFGRVRAIAPFITLGTALFLVGVAALWIGWQVLGYSVTVNAKGVTETTQEQTIHYEWADATGASKRVKSTEFWVTFAKDGRKCRVDFQQRFIGEKVQDKAIEIVENALLYSKVPRLE
;
A
#
# COMPACT_ATOMS: atom_id res chain seq x y z
N MET A 1 -20.49 -13.22 -24.53
CA MET A 1 -19.10 -13.25 -24.02
C MET A 1 -19.08 -12.38 -22.78
N ASN A 2 -19.16 -13.01 -21.61
CA ASN A 2 -19.09 -12.31 -20.33
C ASN A 2 -17.62 -11.96 -20.08
N LEU A 3 -17.30 -10.68 -20.16
CA LEU A 3 -16.04 -10.15 -19.64
C LEU A 3 -16.06 -10.37 -18.14
N LEU A 4 -15.36 -11.40 -17.67
CA LEU A 4 -15.02 -11.53 -16.26
C LEU A 4 -14.33 -10.23 -15.86
N PRO A 5 -14.85 -9.45 -14.88
CA PRO A 5 -14.04 -8.42 -14.28
C PRO A 5 -12.89 -9.15 -13.59
N LEU A 6 -11.68 -9.00 -14.14
CA LEU A 6 -10.45 -9.34 -13.42
C LEU A 6 -10.31 -8.32 -12.29
N SER A 7 -11.13 -8.44 -11.25
CA SER A 7 -10.84 -7.85 -9.95
C SER A 7 -9.71 -8.68 -9.36
N PHE A 8 -8.47 -8.33 -9.70
CA PHE A 8 -7.33 -8.80 -8.94
C PHE A 8 -7.47 -8.20 -7.54
N ASP A 9 -7.94 -9.01 -6.61
CA ASP A 9 -7.96 -8.72 -5.18
C ASP A 9 -6.53 -8.80 -4.65
N VAL A 10 -5.70 -7.82 -5.01
CA VAL A 10 -4.31 -7.71 -4.56
C VAL A 10 -4.25 -7.32 -3.08
N THR A 11 -5.35 -6.78 -2.54
CA THR A 11 -5.55 -6.53 -1.10
C THR A 11 -5.45 -7.80 -0.26
N GLY A 12 -5.79 -8.98 -0.79
CA GLY A 12 -5.52 -10.26 -0.13
C GLY A 12 -4.04 -10.66 -0.08
N LEU A 13 -3.20 -10.11 -0.96
CA LEU A 13 -1.77 -10.47 -1.10
C LEU A 13 -0.83 -9.45 -0.45
N LEU A 14 -1.26 -8.20 -0.29
CA LEU A 14 -0.53 -7.15 0.38
C LEU A 14 -1.13 -6.95 1.78
N ASP A 15 -0.45 -7.43 2.81
CA ASP A 15 -0.75 -7.02 4.18
C ASP A 15 -0.49 -5.51 4.30
N LEU A 16 -1.55 -4.71 4.22
CA LEU A 16 -1.47 -3.24 4.27
C LEU A 16 -1.42 -2.69 5.70
N SER A 17 -1.54 -3.57 6.71
CA SER A 17 -1.46 -3.20 8.13
C SER A 17 -0.22 -2.36 8.49
N PRO A 18 0.99 -2.60 7.94
CA PRO A 18 2.19 -1.84 8.29
C PRO A 18 2.16 -0.38 7.81
N TYR A 19 1.26 -0.06 6.87
CA TYR A 19 1.16 1.27 6.27
C TYR A 19 0.09 2.15 6.95
N LEU A 20 -0.70 1.59 7.87
CA LEU A 20 -1.65 2.32 8.72
C LEU A 20 -0.90 3.16 9.75
N THR A 21 -0.46 4.35 9.34
CA THR A 21 0.36 5.23 10.18
C THR A 21 -0.35 6.50 10.65
N LYS A 22 -1.65 6.65 10.36
CA LYS A 22 -2.45 7.80 10.81
C LYS A 22 -3.68 7.30 11.55
N GLY A 23 -3.84 7.71 12.81
CA GLY A 23 -4.99 7.36 13.64
C GLY A 23 -5.81 8.61 13.98
N SER A 24 -7.13 8.48 13.96
CA SER A 24 -8.07 9.51 14.42
C SER A 24 -9.13 8.90 15.32
N ASP A 25 -9.43 9.57 16.42
CA ASP A 25 -10.56 9.24 17.29
C ASP A 25 -11.81 9.95 16.76
N THR A 26 -12.75 9.17 16.21
CA THR A 26 -14.00 9.69 15.63
C THR A 26 -15.17 9.66 16.63
N GLY A 27 -14.89 9.50 17.93
CA GLY A 27 -15.89 9.50 19.01
C GLY A 27 -16.60 8.15 19.18
N ASN A 28 -16.88 7.43 18.09
CA ASN A 28 -17.49 6.09 18.09
C ASN A 28 -16.49 4.96 17.82
N GLY A 29 -15.20 5.27 17.69
CA GLY A 29 -14.14 4.30 17.41
C GLY A 29 -12.83 4.97 17.02
N VAL A 30 -11.83 4.15 16.73
CA VAL A 30 -10.52 4.59 16.23
C VAL A 30 -10.43 4.24 14.76
N THR A 31 -10.24 5.26 13.90
CA THR A 31 -10.02 5.07 12.47
C THR A 31 -8.54 5.18 12.17
N LEU A 32 -7.97 4.13 11.61
CA LEU A 32 -6.64 4.06 11.06
C LEU A 32 -6.69 4.29 9.54
N MET A 33 -5.75 5.07 9.03
CA MET A 33 -5.61 5.38 7.61
C MET A 33 -4.15 5.22 7.20
N ILE A 34 -3.92 4.96 5.91
CA ILE A 34 -2.57 4.97 5.37
C ILE A 34 -2.02 6.40 5.41
N GLY A 35 -0.79 6.54 5.91
CA GLY A 35 -0.16 7.84 6.09
C GLY A 35 -0.05 8.61 4.78
N ASP A 36 -0.37 9.90 4.85
CA ASP A 36 -0.36 10.84 3.72
C ASP A 36 0.98 10.79 2.96
N MET A 37 2.11 10.58 3.65
CA MET A 37 3.43 10.50 3.04
C MET A 37 3.57 9.33 2.04
N TYR A 38 2.96 8.18 2.31
CA TYR A 38 3.01 7.03 1.41
C TYR A 38 2.09 7.24 0.21
N SER A 39 0.87 7.72 0.46
CA SER A 39 -0.12 8.01 -0.58
C SER A 39 0.39 9.08 -1.54
N TRP A 40 0.81 10.24 -1.04
CA TRP A 40 1.31 11.35 -1.87
C TRP A 40 2.68 11.06 -2.47
N GLY A 41 3.56 10.33 -1.77
CA GLY A 41 4.85 9.93 -2.30
C GLY A 41 4.73 9.03 -3.53
N LEU A 42 3.81 8.07 -3.50
CA LEU A 42 3.55 7.16 -4.62
C LEU A 42 2.81 7.86 -5.77
N LEU A 43 1.76 8.62 -5.45
CA LEU A 43 0.95 9.35 -6.44
C LEU A 43 1.70 10.50 -7.11
N GLY A 44 2.62 11.16 -6.39
CA GLY A 44 3.47 12.21 -6.94
C GLY A 44 4.74 11.67 -7.59
N GLY A 45 5.36 10.63 -7.00
CA GLY A 45 6.59 10.02 -7.50
C GLY A 45 6.40 9.24 -8.80
N GLY A 46 5.27 8.54 -8.95
CA GLY A 46 4.94 7.79 -10.17
C GLY A 46 4.98 8.63 -11.45
N PRO A 47 4.22 9.74 -11.53
CA PRO A 47 4.24 10.65 -12.68
C PRO A 47 5.62 11.25 -12.95
N LEU A 48 6.37 11.60 -11.91
CA LEU A 48 7.73 12.14 -12.07
C LEU A 48 8.67 11.10 -12.70
N LEU A 49 8.59 9.83 -12.30
CA LEU A 49 9.36 8.74 -12.91
C LEU A 49 8.96 8.52 -14.38
N ILE A 50 7.67 8.59 -14.69
CA ILE A 50 7.17 8.50 -16.07
C ILE A 50 7.71 9.66 -16.92
N LEU A 51 7.66 10.89 -16.41
CA LEU A 51 8.19 12.07 -17.11
C LEU A 51 9.71 11.99 -17.29
N ALA A 52 10.44 11.52 -16.26
CA ALA A 52 11.88 11.31 -16.34
C ALA A 52 12.24 10.25 -17.39
N ALA A 53 11.48 9.15 -17.47
CA ALA A 53 11.65 8.13 -18.50
C ALA A 53 11.47 8.70 -19.91
N LEU A 54 10.39 9.45 -20.14
CA LEU A 54 10.11 10.09 -21.44
C LEU A 54 11.18 11.11 -21.83
N MET A 55 11.63 11.94 -20.88
CA MET A 55 12.71 12.90 -21.12
C MET A 55 14.03 12.21 -21.42
N LEU A 56 14.37 11.15 -20.69
CA LEU A 56 15.62 10.40 -20.89
C LEU A 56 15.67 9.78 -22.29
N VAL A 57 14.60 9.11 -22.72
CA VAL A 57 14.51 8.54 -24.07
C VAL A 57 14.58 9.64 -25.14
N LYS A 58 13.87 10.76 -24.94
CA LYS A 58 13.86 11.89 -25.89
C LYS A 58 15.24 12.54 -26.05
N ILE A 59 15.91 12.84 -24.94
CA ILE A 59 17.26 13.46 -24.95
C ILE A 59 18.25 12.52 -25.63
N MET A 60 18.20 11.22 -25.31
CA MET A 60 19.10 10.24 -25.91
C MET A 60 18.83 10.06 -27.40
N TYR A 61 17.57 10.07 -27.83
CA TYR A 61 17.20 10.04 -29.25
C TYR A 61 17.71 11.27 -30.03
N ALA A 62 17.76 12.46 -29.40
CA ALA A 62 18.35 13.65 -30.01
C ALA A 62 19.89 13.57 -30.09
N ARG A 63 20.53 12.88 -29.14
CA ARG A 63 22.00 12.76 -29.01
C ARG A 63 22.60 11.59 -29.78
N VAL A 64 21.78 10.65 -30.30
CA VAL A 64 22.19 9.46 -31.08
C VAL A 64 23.23 9.77 -32.15
N LYS A 65 23.02 10.86 -32.88
CA LYS A 65 23.85 11.21 -34.03
C LYS A 65 25.28 11.55 -33.60
N PHE A 66 25.46 12.10 -32.41
CA PHE A 66 26.77 12.41 -31.83
C PHE A 66 27.46 11.14 -31.30
N PHE A 67 26.73 10.30 -30.57
CA PHE A 67 27.28 9.03 -30.07
C PHE A 67 27.66 8.07 -31.19
N ALA A 68 26.88 8.00 -32.27
CA ALA A 68 27.19 7.14 -33.40
C ALA A 68 28.48 7.53 -34.15
N LEU A 69 28.88 8.81 -34.06
CA LEU A 69 30.14 9.30 -34.59
C LEU A 69 31.32 8.95 -33.66
N GLU A 70 31.12 9.01 -32.33
CA GLU A 70 32.15 8.64 -31.33
C GLU A 70 32.47 7.14 -31.31
N TYR A 71 31.49 6.26 -31.51
CA TYR A 71 31.72 4.80 -31.53
C TYR A 71 32.27 4.27 -32.87
N GLY A 72 32.74 5.14 -33.76
CA GLY A 72 33.49 4.76 -34.96
C GLY A 72 32.71 4.01 -36.05
N ASN A 73 31.39 3.87 -35.91
CA ASN A 73 30.55 3.23 -36.91
C ASN A 73 29.18 3.92 -36.99
N GLY A 74 29.07 4.92 -37.89
CA GLY A 74 27.86 5.73 -38.09
C GLY A 74 26.64 4.97 -38.63
N GLY A 75 26.77 3.66 -38.86
CA GLY A 75 25.73 2.75 -39.32
C GLY A 75 24.63 2.47 -38.27
N PHE A 76 23.57 1.81 -38.72
CA PHE A 76 22.38 1.51 -37.91
C PHE A 76 22.68 0.75 -36.61
N PHE A 77 23.52 -0.29 -36.67
CA PHE A 77 23.88 -1.11 -35.49
C PHE A 77 24.67 -0.34 -34.42
N GLY A 78 25.54 0.60 -34.80
CA GLY A 78 26.25 1.46 -33.86
C GLY A 78 25.31 2.38 -33.09
N ARG A 79 24.30 2.93 -33.79
CA ARG A 79 23.24 3.74 -33.19
C ARG A 79 22.38 2.94 -32.22
N VAL A 80 21.95 1.73 -32.59
CA VAL A 80 21.14 0.88 -31.71
C VAL A 80 21.92 0.51 -30.44
N ARG A 81 23.19 0.13 -30.56
CA ARG A 81 24.01 -0.25 -29.39
C ARG A 81 24.25 0.91 -28.42
N ALA A 82 24.37 2.14 -28.91
CA ALA A 82 24.55 3.32 -28.07
C ALA A 82 23.26 3.72 -27.32
N ILE A 83 22.08 3.45 -27.88
CA ILE A 83 20.80 3.89 -27.31
C ILE A 83 20.14 2.80 -26.46
N ALA A 84 20.32 1.53 -26.82
CA ALA A 84 19.61 0.42 -26.22
C ALA A 84 19.61 0.46 -24.68
N PRO A 85 20.75 0.65 -23.98
CA PRO A 85 20.76 0.71 -22.51
C PRO A 85 19.87 1.82 -21.93
N PHE A 86 19.79 2.98 -22.59
CA PHE A 86 18.96 4.10 -22.16
C PHE A 86 17.49 3.86 -22.43
N ILE A 87 17.14 3.18 -23.52
CA ILE A 87 15.76 2.72 -23.73
C ILE A 87 15.39 1.72 -22.66
N THR A 88 16.25 0.74 -22.36
CA THR A 88 15.98 -0.26 -21.31
C THR A 88 15.77 0.40 -19.95
N LEU A 89 16.62 1.36 -19.59
CA LEU A 89 16.48 2.13 -18.35
C LEU A 89 15.20 2.99 -18.35
N GLY A 90 14.89 3.65 -19.47
CA GLY A 90 13.66 4.42 -19.63
C GLY A 90 12.41 3.56 -19.47
N THR A 91 12.38 2.37 -20.08
CA THR A 91 11.29 1.41 -19.92
C THR A 91 11.18 0.93 -18.48
N ALA A 92 12.29 0.62 -17.80
CA ALA A 92 12.28 0.24 -16.39
C ALA A 92 11.70 1.36 -15.51
N LEU A 93 12.17 2.60 -15.68
CA LEU A 93 11.65 3.76 -14.95
C LEU A 93 10.17 4.01 -15.21
N PHE A 94 9.72 3.83 -16.45
CA PHE A 94 8.31 3.94 -16.81
C PHE A 94 7.47 2.89 -16.10
N LEU A 95 7.90 1.62 -16.13
CA LEU A 95 7.18 0.52 -15.47
C LEU A 95 7.12 0.72 -13.95
N VAL A 96 8.23 1.15 -13.33
CA VAL A 96 8.25 1.49 -11.90
C VAL A 96 7.32 2.66 -11.59
N GLY A 97 7.30 3.69 -12.44
CA GLY A 97 6.40 4.84 -12.27
C GLY A 97 4.92 4.46 -12.38
N VAL A 98 4.56 3.60 -13.34
CA VAL A 98 3.18 3.08 -13.49
C VAL A 98 2.80 2.21 -12.29
N ALA A 99 3.70 1.32 -11.84
CA ALA A 99 3.45 0.50 -10.66
C ALA A 99 3.27 1.35 -9.40
N ALA A 100 4.11 2.37 -9.19
CA ALA A 100 3.99 3.29 -8.07
C ALA A 100 2.66 4.06 -8.10
N LEU A 101 2.24 4.55 -9.27
CA LEU A 101 0.95 5.23 -9.43
C LEU A 101 -0.22 4.28 -9.10
N TRP A 102 -0.16 3.05 -9.61
CA TRP A 102 -1.21 2.05 -9.38
C TRP A 102 -1.31 1.67 -7.90
N ILE A 103 -0.18 1.40 -7.23
CA ILE A 103 -0.17 1.12 -5.78
C ILE A 103 -0.67 2.34 -5.00
N GLY A 104 -0.18 3.54 -5.34
CA GLY A 104 -0.63 4.78 -4.71
C GLY A 104 -2.14 4.99 -4.84
N TRP A 105 -2.71 4.63 -5.99
CA TRP A 105 -4.15 4.68 -6.23
C TRP A 105 -4.92 3.68 -5.37
N GLN A 106 -4.46 2.43 -5.27
CA GLN A 106 -5.10 1.39 -4.44
C GLN A 106 -5.08 1.73 -2.95
N VAL A 107 -4.01 2.38 -2.50
CA VAL A 107 -3.81 2.85 -1.13
C VAL A 107 -4.69 4.07 -0.79
N LEU A 108 -5.06 4.86 -1.80
CA LEU A 108 -5.82 6.10 -1.63
C LEU A 108 -7.25 5.78 -1.19
N GLY A 109 -7.60 6.09 0.06
CA GLY A 109 -8.94 5.81 0.60
C GLY A 109 -9.03 4.50 1.38
N TYR A 110 -7.93 3.75 1.53
CA TYR A 110 -7.89 2.63 2.48
C TYR A 110 -7.94 3.15 3.91
N SER A 111 -8.94 2.70 4.66
CA SER A 111 -9.09 3.00 6.08
C SER A 111 -9.67 1.83 6.83
N VAL A 112 -9.26 1.68 8.08
CA VAL A 112 -9.74 0.64 8.99
C VAL A 112 -10.30 1.32 10.22
N THR A 113 -11.58 1.14 10.49
CA THR A 113 -12.23 1.69 11.68
C THR A 113 -12.50 0.59 12.68
N VAL A 114 -11.95 0.72 13.87
CA VAL A 114 -12.14 -0.20 14.99
C VAL A 114 -13.12 0.40 15.98
N ASN A 115 -14.20 -0.32 16.27
CA ASN A 115 -15.24 0.12 17.19
C ASN A 115 -15.74 -1.05 18.06
N ALA A 116 -16.67 -0.77 18.97
CA ALA A 116 -17.21 -1.78 19.88
C ALA A 116 -17.97 -2.93 19.18
N LYS A 117 -18.45 -2.73 17.94
CA LYS A 117 -19.19 -3.74 17.16
C LYS A 117 -18.26 -4.65 16.36
N GLY A 118 -17.11 -4.13 15.94
CA GLY A 118 -16.16 -4.88 15.12
C GLY A 118 -15.11 -3.98 14.48
N VAL A 119 -14.53 -4.51 13.41
CA VAL A 119 -13.60 -3.79 12.54
C VAL A 119 -14.25 -3.59 11.19
N THR A 120 -14.27 -2.34 10.71
CA THR A 120 -14.76 -1.99 9.39
C THR A 120 -13.58 -1.59 8.52
N GLU A 121 -13.28 -2.41 7.53
CA GLU A 121 -12.31 -2.11 6.48
C GLU A 121 -13.03 -1.39 5.33
N THR A 122 -12.51 -0.24 4.93
CA THR A 122 -13.03 0.54 3.81
C THR A 122 -11.91 0.69 2.79
N THR A 123 -12.15 0.17 1.60
CA THR A 123 -11.32 0.35 0.40
C THR A 123 -12.03 1.30 -0.56
N GLN A 124 -11.42 1.64 -1.70
CA GLN A 124 -12.12 2.43 -2.73
C GLN A 124 -13.35 1.72 -3.31
N GLU A 125 -13.31 0.39 -3.40
CA GLU A 125 -14.32 -0.38 -4.11
C GLU A 125 -15.37 -0.97 -3.16
N GLN A 126 -14.99 -1.23 -1.90
CA GLN A 126 -15.83 -1.97 -0.97
C GLN A 126 -15.59 -1.59 0.49
N THR A 127 -16.67 -1.62 1.27
CA THR A 127 -16.62 -1.62 2.74
C THR A 127 -16.99 -3.01 3.25
N ILE A 128 -16.13 -3.58 4.08
CA ILE A 128 -16.30 -4.90 4.70
C ILE A 128 -16.33 -4.74 6.21
N HIS A 129 -17.31 -5.38 6.85
CA HIS A 129 -17.44 -5.41 8.29
C HIS A 129 -17.07 -6.80 8.84
N TYR A 130 -16.09 -6.81 9.75
CA TYR A 130 -15.64 -7.97 10.50
C TYR A 130 -16.17 -7.84 11.93
N GLU A 131 -16.97 -8.80 12.36
CA GLU A 131 -17.42 -8.86 13.74
C GLU A 131 -16.31 -9.40 14.64
N TRP A 132 -16.32 -9.04 15.92
CA TRP A 132 -15.34 -9.59 16.87
C TRP A 132 -15.42 -11.11 17.01
N ALA A 133 -16.58 -11.71 16.76
CA ALA A 133 -16.77 -13.15 16.73
C ALA A 133 -16.01 -13.84 15.58
N ASP A 134 -15.73 -13.12 14.48
CA ASP A 134 -14.98 -13.61 13.32
C ASP A 134 -13.45 -13.44 13.50
N ALA A 135 -13.01 -12.92 14.66
CA ALA A 135 -11.59 -12.73 14.93
C ALA A 135 -10.90 -14.10 15.11
N THR A 136 -9.88 -14.36 14.28
CA THR A 136 -9.12 -15.61 14.33
C THR A 136 -7.96 -15.58 15.31
N GLY A 137 -7.55 -14.39 15.73
CA GLY A 137 -6.50 -14.22 16.72
C GLY A 137 -6.23 -12.76 17.03
N ALA A 138 -5.81 -12.50 18.26
CA ALA A 138 -5.38 -11.19 18.72
C ALA A 138 -4.08 -11.32 19.51
N SER A 139 -3.17 -10.35 19.36
CA SER A 139 -1.95 -10.30 20.13
C SER A 139 -2.17 -9.68 21.50
N LYS A 140 -1.46 -10.19 22.49
CA LYS A 140 -1.38 -9.56 23.81
C LYS A 140 -0.49 -8.32 23.75
N ARG A 141 -0.78 -7.31 24.58
CA ARG A 141 0.07 -6.12 24.73
C ARG A 141 1.49 -6.52 25.14
N VAL A 142 2.46 -6.34 24.24
CA VAL A 142 3.89 -6.48 24.57
C VAL A 142 4.47 -5.08 24.74
N LYS A 143 4.61 -4.64 26.01
CA LYS A 143 5.40 -3.46 26.42
C LYS A 143 5.27 -2.22 25.49
N SER A 144 4.06 -1.67 25.44
CA SER A 144 3.67 -0.40 24.79
C SER A 144 3.85 -0.28 23.27
N THR A 145 4.71 -1.06 22.63
CA THR A 145 5.17 -0.74 21.27
C THR A 145 4.26 -1.23 20.15
N GLU A 146 3.50 -2.31 20.35
CA GLU A 146 2.76 -2.96 19.26
C GLU A 146 1.53 -3.73 19.79
N PHE A 147 0.42 -3.66 19.05
CA PHE A 147 -0.80 -4.42 19.30
C PHE A 147 -1.46 -4.75 17.96
N TRP A 148 -1.89 -5.99 17.73
CA TRP A 148 -2.56 -6.36 16.49
C TRP A 148 -3.73 -7.33 16.67
N VAL A 149 -4.68 -7.25 15.74
CA VAL A 149 -5.82 -8.17 15.63
C VAL A 149 -5.90 -8.71 14.22
N THR A 150 -6.19 -10.01 14.10
CA THR A 150 -6.41 -10.68 12.81
C THR A 150 -7.81 -11.26 12.70
N PHE A 151 -8.40 -11.06 11.53
CA PHE A 151 -9.68 -11.60 11.10
C PHE A 151 -9.45 -12.50 9.88
N ALA A 152 -10.17 -13.61 9.78
CA ALA A 152 -10.24 -14.38 8.56
C ALA A 152 -11.70 -14.58 8.16
N LYS A 153 -12.13 -13.96 7.07
CA LYS A 153 -13.50 -14.03 6.57
C LYS A 153 -13.49 -14.22 5.06
N ASP A 154 -14.28 -15.16 4.56
CA ASP A 154 -14.42 -15.44 3.12
C ASP A 154 -13.09 -15.65 2.38
N GLY A 155 -12.11 -16.30 3.03
CA GLY A 155 -10.78 -16.53 2.48
C GLY A 155 -9.82 -15.33 2.52
N ARG A 156 -10.30 -14.15 2.94
CA ARG A 156 -9.47 -12.96 3.18
C ARG A 156 -8.95 -12.93 4.61
N LYS A 157 -7.69 -12.52 4.76
CA LYS A 157 -7.07 -12.25 6.06
C LYS A 157 -6.90 -10.74 6.21
N CYS A 158 -7.54 -10.16 7.22
CA CYS A 158 -7.36 -8.76 7.58
C CYS A 158 -6.55 -8.70 8.87
N ARG A 159 -5.44 -7.96 8.86
CA ARG A 159 -4.64 -7.67 10.05
C ARG A 159 -4.69 -6.17 10.33
N VAL A 160 -5.00 -5.82 11.57
CA VAL A 160 -4.94 -4.44 12.05
C VAL A 160 -3.77 -4.36 13.01
N ASP A 161 -2.76 -3.57 12.68
CA ASP A 161 -1.59 -3.34 13.53
C ASP A 161 -1.60 -1.89 14.04
N PHE A 162 -1.47 -1.75 15.35
CA PHE A 162 -1.46 -0.50 16.07
C PHE A 162 -0.04 -0.24 16.59
N GLN A 163 0.70 0.59 15.85
CA GLN A 163 2.06 0.96 16.21
C GLN A 163 2.10 2.32 16.90
N GLN A 164 2.49 2.34 18.18
CA GLN A 164 2.53 3.54 19.04
C GLN A 164 3.24 4.72 18.37
N ARG A 165 4.35 4.45 17.67
CA ARG A 165 5.20 5.45 17.01
C ARG A 165 4.48 6.30 15.95
N PHE A 166 3.36 5.81 15.43
CA PHE A 166 2.65 6.47 14.33
C PHE A 166 1.33 7.11 14.76
N ILE A 167 0.57 6.46 15.64
CA ILE A 167 -0.77 6.91 16.04
C ILE A 167 -0.79 7.67 17.37
N GLY A 168 0.29 7.57 18.16
CA GLY A 168 0.37 8.14 19.51
C GLY A 168 -0.31 7.28 20.57
N GLU A 169 0.18 7.42 21.81
CA GLU A 169 -0.21 6.59 22.96
C GLU A 169 -1.72 6.64 23.26
N LYS A 170 -2.31 7.84 23.28
CA LYS A 170 -3.74 8.03 23.61
C LYS A 170 -4.69 7.30 22.64
N VAL A 171 -4.38 7.31 21.34
CA VAL A 171 -5.22 6.68 20.31
C VAL A 171 -5.05 5.16 20.37
N GLN A 172 -3.83 4.70 20.61
CA GLN A 172 -3.54 3.28 20.80
C GLN A 172 -4.24 2.72 22.04
N ASP A 173 -4.16 3.40 23.18
CA ASP A 173 -4.79 2.95 24.43
C ASP A 173 -6.31 2.85 24.28
N LYS A 174 -6.96 3.82 23.61
CA LYS A 174 -8.40 3.76 23.32
C LYS A 174 -8.75 2.60 22.40
N ALA A 175 -7.95 2.36 21.35
CA ALA A 175 -8.18 1.24 20.45
C ALA A 175 -8.05 -0.10 21.19
N ILE A 176 -7.01 -0.24 22.02
CA ILE A 176 -6.80 -1.41 22.87
C ILE A 176 -7.97 -1.60 23.83
N GLU A 177 -8.43 -0.56 24.51
CA GLU A 177 -9.57 -0.64 25.43
C GLU A 177 -10.83 -1.16 24.71
N ILE A 178 -11.13 -0.64 23.52
CA ILE A 178 -12.25 -1.12 22.69
C ILE A 178 -12.09 -2.60 22.36
N VAL A 179 -10.90 -3.00 21.91
CA VAL A 179 -10.62 -4.39 21.51
C VAL A 179 -10.65 -5.32 22.71
N GLU A 180 -10.01 -4.98 23.81
CA GLU A 180 -9.97 -5.80 25.03
C GLU A 180 -11.37 -6.00 25.60
N ASN A 181 -12.16 -4.93 25.67
CA ASN A 181 -13.56 -5.03 26.07
C ASN A 181 -14.33 -5.96 25.13
N ALA A 182 -14.19 -5.82 23.81
CA ALA A 182 -14.88 -6.67 22.85
C ALA A 182 -14.42 -8.15 22.88
N LEU A 183 -13.12 -8.41 23.07
CA LEU A 183 -12.56 -9.76 23.17
C LEU A 183 -13.01 -10.49 24.44
N LEU A 184 -13.20 -9.77 25.55
CA LEU A 184 -13.76 -10.34 26.79
C LEU A 184 -15.17 -10.90 26.56
N TYR A 185 -15.97 -10.27 25.70
CA TYR A 185 -17.33 -10.73 25.38
C TYR A 185 -17.38 -11.82 24.30
N SER A 186 -16.39 -11.86 23.39
CA SER A 186 -16.45 -12.70 22.17
C SER A 186 -15.71 -14.05 22.27
N LYS A 187 -15.07 -14.39 23.40
CA LYS A 187 -14.36 -15.68 23.63
C LYS A 187 -13.31 -16.02 22.55
N VAL A 188 -12.70 -15.01 21.95
CA VAL A 188 -11.67 -15.17 20.91
C VAL A 188 -10.37 -15.71 21.54
N PRO A 189 -9.72 -16.72 20.95
CA PRO A 189 -8.45 -17.25 21.45
C PRO A 189 -7.34 -16.19 21.35
N ARG A 190 -6.65 -15.94 22.46
CA ARG A 190 -5.46 -15.09 22.48
C ARG A 190 -4.26 -15.91 22.02
N LEU A 191 -3.49 -15.36 21.08
CA LEU A 191 -2.23 -15.94 20.66
C LEU A 191 -1.14 -15.32 21.57
N GLU A 192 -0.52 -16.16 22.39
CA GLU A 192 0.61 -15.79 23.27
C GLU A 192 1.94 -15.71 22.52
#